data_AF-X1QDQ3-F1
#
_entry.id   AF-X1QDQ3-F1
#
_cell.length_a   1.000
_cell.length_b   1.000
_cell.length_c   1.000
_cell.angle_alpha   90.00
_cell.angle_beta   90.00
_cell.angle_gamma   90.00
#
_symmetry.space_group_name_H-M   'P 1'
#
loop_
_entity.id
_entity.type
_entity.pdbx_description
1 polymer ?
#
loop_
_entity_poly.entity_id
_entity_poly.type
_entity_poly.pdbx_seq_one_letter_code
_entity_poly.pdbx_strand_id
1 'polypeptide(L)'
;AQEMGFEVKHQPTAWDGIVSSLLAKKIDMVYSGMSITPERLEKVDFSIPYWEINQALCVREDSDLNIIAALSGSKYTVGSQRGCTAAEWIEEHLVKTGILPKDNLKLYEGFSLAVKDW
;
A
#
# COMPACT_ATOMS: atom_id res chain seq x y z
N ALA A 1 -22.84 -1.52 10.37
CA ALA A 1 -23.17 -2.31 11.58
C ALA A 1 -24.57 -1.99 12.06
N GLN A 2 -24.83 -0.78 12.58
CA GLN A 2 -26.16 -0.35 13.04
C GLN A 2 -27.24 -0.47 11.96
N GLU A 3 -26.96 0.00 10.74
CA GLU A 3 -27.94 -0.03 9.64
C GLU A 3 -28.33 -1.44 9.17
N MET A 4 -27.38 -2.39 9.15
CA MET A 4 -27.66 -3.78 8.71
C MET A 4 -27.78 -4.77 9.89
N GLY A 5 -27.82 -4.28 11.14
CA GLY A 5 -28.12 -5.07 12.34
C GLY A 5 -27.09 -6.15 12.71
N PHE A 6 -25.81 -6.00 12.36
CA PHE A 6 -24.76 -6.97 12.70
C PHE A 6 -23.76 -6.43 13.72
N GLU A 7 -23.21 -7.33 14.53
CA GLU A 7 -22.11 -7.05 15.45
C GLU A 7 -20.76 -7.02 14.71
N VAL A 8 -19.88 -6.11 15.10
CA VAL A 8 -18.55 -5.96 14.51
C VAL A 8 -17.49 -6.25 15.55
N LYS A 9 -16.59 -7.18 15.21
CA LYS A 9 -15.33 -7.36 15.92
C LYS A 9 -14.21 -6.88 15.02
N HIS A 10 -13.50 -5.84 15.45
CA HIS A 10 -12.30 -5.39 14.76
C HIS A 10 -11.15 -6.35 15.03
N GLN A 11 -10.47 -6.78 13.97
CA GLN A 11 -9.29 -7.63 14.04
C GLN A 11 -8.16 -7.01 13.21
N PRO A 12 -7.10 -6.48 13.85
CA PRO A 12 -5.91 -6.07 13.14
C PRO A 12 -5.34 -7.24 12.34
N THR A 13 -5.12 -7.02 11.05
CA THR A 13 -4.59 -8.02 10.11
C THR A 13 -3.48 -7.36 9.30
N ALA A 14 -2.36 -8.04 9.12
CA ALA A 14 -1.25 -7.54 8.31
C ALA A 14 -1.72 -7.25 6.88
N TRP A 15 -1.30 -6.11 6.33
CA TRP A 15 -1.81 -5.62 5.04
C TRP A 15 -1.48 -6.56 3.87
N ASP A 16 -0.25 -7.07 3.83
CA ASP A 16 0.22 -7.97 2.78
C ASP A 16 -0.56 -9.29 2.72
N GLY A 17 -1.08 -9.76 3.87
CA GLY A 17 -1.86 -10.99 3.99
C GLY A 17 -3.38 -10.78 4.08
N ILE A 18 -3.89 -9.55 3.93
CA ILE A 18 -5.29 -9.25 4.26
C ILE A 18 -6.27 -9.92 3.28
N VAL A 19 -5.97 -9.92 1.98
CA VAL A 19 -6.79 -10.59 0.95
C VAL A 19 -6.77 -12.10 1.14
N SER A 20 -5.60 -12.69 1.42
CA SER A 20 -5.48 -14.12 1.72
C SER A 20 -6.25 -14.49 2.99
N SER A 21 -6.30 -13.62 3.99
CA SER A 21 -7.08 -13.83 5.22
C SER A 21 -8.58 -13.84 4.96
N LEU A 22 -9.06 -12.98 4.05
CA LEU A 22 -10.45 -12.98 3.59
C LEU A 22 -10.78 -14.28 2.82
N LEU A 23 -9.94 -14.68 1.86
CA LEU A 23 -10.13 -15.91 1.09
C LEU A 23 -10.09 -17.17 1.98
N ALA A 24 -9.25 -17.17 3.01
CA ALA A 24 -9.17 -18.23 4.01
C ALA A 24 -10.30 -18.19 5.05
N LYS A 25 -11.27 -17.26 4.92
CA LYS A 25 -12.39 -17.05 5.84
C LYS A 25 -11.97 -16.80 7.31
N LYS A 26 -10.80 -16.20 7.50
CA LYS A 26 -10.34 -15.75 8.84
C LYS A 26 -10.96 -14.41 9.24
N ILE A 27 -11.42 -13.66 8.24
CA ILE A 27 -12.20 -12.43 8.37
C ILE A 27 -13.32 -12.48 7.34
N ASP A 28 -14.43 -11.78 7.60
CA ASP A 28 -15.59 -11.76 6.70
C ASP A 28 -15.60 -10.54 5.76
N MET A 29 -14.87 -9.48 6.13
CA MET A 29 -14.81 -8.23 5.37
C MET A 29 -13.50 -7.49 5.62
N VAL A 30 -12.95 -6.89 4.57
CA VAL A 30 -11.87 -5.91 4.69
C VAL A 30 -12.48 -4.52 4.82
N TYR A 31 -12.38 -3.93 6.01
CA TYR A 31 -12.78 -2.54 6.24
C TYR A 31 -11.55 -1.65 6.36
N SER A 32 -10.93 -1.35 5.23
CA SER A 32 -9.77 -0.47 5.10
C SER A 32 -9.74 0.16 3.71
N GLY A 33 -8.90 1.19 3.53
CA GLY A 33 -8.71 1.91 2.27
C GLY A 33 -7.97 1.09 1.21
N MET A 34 -8.58 0.00 0.74
CA MET A 34 -8.00 -0.87 -0.28
C MET A 34 -8.33 -0.37 -1.68
N SER A 35 -7.29 -0.04 -2.45
CA SER A 35 -7.44 0.25 -3.87
C SER A 35 -7.97 -0.96 -4.62
N ILE A 36 -8.97 -0.71 -5.47
CA ILE A 36 -9.53 -1.67 -6.42
C ILE A 36 -8.50 -1.84 -7.55
N THR A 37 -8.04 -3.06 -7.77
CA THR A 37 -7.16 -3.41 -8.89
C THR A 37 -7.77 -4.59 -9.65
N PRO A 38 -7.46 -4.77 -10.96
CA PRO A 38 -7.96 -5.92 -11.73
C PRO A 38 -7.64 -7.26 -11.06
N GLU A 39 -6.41 -7.44 -10.58
CA GLU A 39 -5.99 -8.67 -9.90
C GLU A 39 -6.80 -8.95 -8.63
N ARG A 40 -7.17 -7.91 -7.87
CA ARG A 40 -7.99 -8.08 -6.67
C ARG A 40 -9.44 -8.35 -7.02
N LEU A 41 -9.99 -7.69 -8.04
CA LEU A 41 -11.35 -7.91 -8.55
C LEU A 41 -11.57 -9.34 -9.05
N GLU A 42 -10.54 -9.98 -9.60
CA GLU A 42 -10.62 -11.39 -9.99
C GLU A 42 -10.76 -12.35 -8.80
N LYS A 43 -10.34 -11.91 -7.61
CA LYS A 43 -10.24 -12.75 -6.40
C LYS A 43 -11.34 -12.47 -5.39
N VAL A 44 -11.77 -11.21 -5.26
CA VAL A 44 -12.71 -10.76 -4.23
C VAL A 44 -13.66 -9.69 -4.77
N ASP A 45 -14.86 -9.64 -4.20
CA ASP A 45 -15.81 -8.56 -4.46
C ASP A 45 -15.44 -7.29 -3.69
N PHE A 46 -15.71 -6.14 -4.31
CA PHE A 46 -15.57 -4.83 -3.69
C PHE A 46 -16.93 -4.14 -3.52
N SER A 47 -17.02 -3.24 -2.54
CA SER A 47 -18.15 -2.32 -2.46
C SER A 47 -18.12 -1.32 -3.61
N ILE A 48 -19.19 -0.53 -3.72
CA ILE A 48 -19.13 0.73 -4.46
C ILE A 48 -17.98 1.57 -3.84
N PRO A 49 -17.08 2.17 -4.66
CA PRO A 49 -16.01 3.00 -4.15
C PRO A 49 -16.58 4.14 -3.30
N TYR A 50 -16.09 4.28 -2.08
CA TYR A 50 -16.50 5.33 -1.16
C TYR A 50 -15.46 6.46 -1.02
N TRP A 51 -14.27 6.29 -1.63
CA TRP A 51 -13.19 7.27 -1.61
C TRP A 51 -12.26 7.06 -2.83
N GLU A 52 -11.84 8.14 -3.48
CA GLU A 52 -10.82 8.14 -4.53
C GLU A 52 -9.53 8.84 -4.05
N ILE A 53 -8.38 8.18 -4.20
CA ILE A 53 -7.07 8.73 -3.82
C ILE A 53 -6.05 8.52 -4.94
N ASN A 54 -5.15 9.49 -5.06
CA ASN A 54 -3.97 9.38 -5.90
C ASN A 54 -2.73 9.08 -5.05
N GLN A 55 -1.71 8.51 -5.70
CA GLN A 55 -0.41 8.29 -5.10
C GLN A 55 0.33 9.62 -4.93
N ALA A 56 1.04 9.76 -3.81
CA ALA A 56 1.88 10.91 -3.53
C ALA A 56 3.17 10.47 -2.84
N LEU A 57 4.22 11.27 -2.98
CA LEU A 57 5.47 11.09 -2.27
C LEU A 57 5.57 12.12 -1.15
N CYS A 58 6.00 11.70 0.04
CA CYS A 58 6.34 12.58 1.14
C CYS A 58 7.85 12.59 1.34
N VAL A 59 8.41 13.77 1.58
CA VAL A 59 9.84 14.00 1.86
C VAL A 59 9.96 14.93 3.06
N ARG A 60 11.15 14.99 3.68
CA ARG A 60 11.39 15.94 4.77
C ARG A 60 11.36 17.38 4.25
N GLU A 61 10.78 18.28 5.02
CA GLU A 61 10.65 19.70 4.68
C GLU A 61 12.02 20.40 4.52
N ASP A 62 13.02 19.97 5.28
CA ASP A 62 14.39 20.48 5.23
C ASP A 62 15.27 19.77 4.17
N SER A 63 14.65 19.04 3.23
CA SER A 63 15.36 18.37 2.13
C SER A 63 15.04 19.00 0.78
N ASP A 64 16.01 19.01 -0.14
CA ASP A 64 15.82 19.42 -1.54
C ASP A 64 15.19 18.30 -2.40
N LEU A 65 14.62 17.26 -1.77
CA LEU A 65 14.02 16.15 -2.48
C LEU A 65 12.68 16.56 -3.08
N ASN A 66 12.42 16.06 -4.28
CA ASN A 66 11.13 16.15 -4.94
C ASN A 66 10.85 14.82 -5.64
N ILE A 67 9.68 14.71 -6.29
CA ILE A 67 9.27 13.49 -6.96
C ILE A 67 10.27 13.03 -8.03
N ILE A 68 10.89 13.97 -8.75
CA ILE A 68 11.92 13.64 -9.74
C ILE A 68 13.13 13.07 -9.01
N ALA A 69 13.68 13.79 -8.03
CA ALA A 69 14.86 13.34 -7.27
C ALA A 69 14.66 11.96 -6.62
N ALA A 70 13.47 11.69 -6.08
CA ALA A 70 13.17 10.41 -5.43
C ALA A 70 12.99 9.24 -6.40
N LEU A 71 12.52 9.49 -7.62
CA LEU A 71 12.19 8.43 -8.60
C LEU A 71 13.20 8.33 -9.76
N SER A 72 14.16 9.25 -9.86
CA SER A 72 15.11 9.36 -11.00
C SER A 72 16.42 8.60 -10.85
N GLY A 73 16.59 7.74 -9.84
CA GLY A 73 17.78 6.88 -9.79
C GLY A 73 18.07 6.21 -8.47
N SER A 74 19.22 5.53 -8.46
CA SER A 74 19.76 4.70 -7.38
C SER A 74 20.33 5.44 -6.17
N LYS A 75 20.22 6.77 -6.11
CA LYS A 75 20.88 7.55 -5.06
C LYS A 75 20.15 7.48 -3.71
N TYR A 76 18.83 7.40 -3.74
CA TYR A 76 18.00 7.52 -2.53
C TYR A 76 17.21 6.25 -2.28
N THR A 77 16.87 6.02 -1.01
CA THR A 77 15.96 4.96 -0.60
C THR A 77 14.53 5.46 -0.68
N VAL A 78 13.64 4.65 -1.25
CA VAL A 78 12.20 4.92 -1.29
C VAL A 78 11.50 3.94 -0.35
N GLY A 79 10.74 4.48 0.59
CA GLY A 79 9.98 3.70 1.55
C GLY A 79 8.51 3.54 1.16
N SER A 80 7.96 2.33 1.28
CA SER A 80 6.53 2.10 1.04
C SER A 80 5.97 0.97 1.91
N GLN A 81 4.66 0.97 2.15
CA GLN A 81 4.01 -0.15 2.83
C GLN A 81 3.98 -1.37 1.91
N ARG A 82 4.41 -2.52 2.41
CA ARG A 82 4.39 -3.78 1.69
C ARG A 82 2.96 -4.14 1.25
N GLY A 83 2.80 -4.56 -0.01
CA GLY A 83 1.52 -5.03 -0.55
C GLY A 83 0.50 -3.92 -0.85
N CYS A 84 0.89 -2.65 -0.77
CA CYS A 84 0.06 -1.56 -1.27
C CYS A 84 0.34 -1.28 -2.75
N THR A 85 -0.60 -0.61 -3.41
CA THR A 85 -0.48 -0.27 -4.84
C THR A 85 0.70 0.65 -5.16
N ALA A 86 1.16 1.45 -4.19
CA ALA A 86 2.36 2.26 -4.35
C ALA A 86 3.63 1.40 -4.43
N ALA A 87 3.73 0.38 -3.57
CA ALA A 87 4.86 -0.54 -3.59
C ALA A 87 4.89 -1.37 -4.88
N GLU A 88 3.73 -1.91 -5.27
CA GLU A 88 3.56 -2.62 -6.55
C GLU A 88 4.02 -1.74 -7.73
N TRP A 89 3.58 -0.47 -7.77
CA TRP A 89 3.96 0.46 -8.84
C TRP A 89 5.48 0.71 -8.89
N ILE A 90 6.12 0.95 -7.75
CA ILE A 90 7.58 1.18 -7.66
C ILE A 90 8.35 -0.06 -8.11
N GLU A 91 7.94 -1.24 -7.65
CA GLU A 91 8.56 -2.51 -8.04
C GLU A 91 8.49 -2.72 -9.55
N GLU A 92 7.32 -2.49 -10.15
CA GLU A 92 7.10 -2.71 -11.58
C GLU A 92 7.78 -1.70 -12.49
N HIS A 93 7.72 -0.42 -12.14
CA HIS A 93 8.12 0.64 -13.05
C HIS A 93 9.53 1.16 -12.79
N LEU A 94 10.06 0.98 -11.58
CA LEU A 94 11.39 1.48 -11.21
C LEU A 94 12.37 0.35 -10.91
N VAL A 95 11.96 -0.66 -10.14
CA VAL A 95 12.89 -1.75 -9.77
C VAL A 95 13.11 -2.71 -10.94
N LYS A 96 12.04 -3.24 -11.55
CA LYS A 96 12.15 -4.17 -12.69
C LYS A 96 12.79 -3.54 -13.92
N THR A 97 12.69 -2.22 -14.09
CA THR A 97 13.29 -1.47 -15.20
C THR A 97 14.74 -1.05 -14.93
N GLY A 98 15.24 -1.25 -13.70
CA GLY A 98 16.61 -0.93 -13.30
C GLY A 98 16.85 0.55 -12.95
N ILE A 99 15.80 1.38 -12.92
CA ILE A 99 15.89 2.79 -12.51
C ILE A 99 16.22 2.89 -11.01
N LEU A 100 15.58 2.06 -10.19
CA LEU A 100 15.81 1.97 -8.75
C LEU A 100 16.42 0.60 -8.42
N PRO A 101 17.60 0.51 -7.80
CA PRO A 101 18.12 -0.76 -7.30
C PRO A 101 17.15 -1.36 -6.30
N LYS A 102 17.00 -2.68 -6.32
CA LYS A 102 16.10 -3.39 -5.40
C LYS A 102 16.40 -3.05 -3.93
N ASP A 103 17.67 -2.91 -3.58
CA ASP A 103 18.12 -2.62 -2.21
C ASP A 103 17.75 -1.19 -1.76
N ASN A 104 17.40 -0.31 -2.70
CA ASN A 104 16.93 1.03 -2.41
C ASN A 104 15.40 1.10 -2.20
N LEU A 105 14.66 0.02 -2.46
CA LEU A 105 13.26 -0.06 -2.07
C LEU A 105 13.15 -0.68 -0.68
N LYS A 106 12.72 0.12 0.30
CA LYS A 106 12.49 -0.36 1.67
C LYS A 106 10.99 -0.56 1.90
N LEU A 107 10.59 -1.79 2.22
CA LEU A 107 9.20 -2.16 2.45
C LEU A 107 8.91 -2.34 3.94
N TYR A 108 7.87 -1.68 4.42
CA TYR A 108 7.46 -1.69 5.83
C TYR A 108 6.12 -2.39 6.01
N GLU A 109 5.86 -2.92 7.19
CA GLU A 109 4.58 -3.55 7.52
C GLU A 109 3.41 -2.54 7.55
N GLY A 110 3.71 -1.29 7.91
CA GLY A 110 2.72 -0.21 8.00
C GLY A 110 3.25 1.10 7.46
N PHE A 111 2.37 1.88 6.85
CA PHE A 111 2.69 3.24 6.35
C PHE A 111 3.33 4.13 7.42
N SER A 112 2.84 4.05 8.66
CA SER A 112 3.36 4.85 9.78
C SER A 112 4.82 4.54 10.12
N LEU A 113 5.30 3.33 9.84
CA LEU A 113 6.70 2.96 10.00
C LEU A 113 7.57 3.55 8.89
N ALA A 114 7.06 3.55 7.64
CA ALA A 114 7.75 4.15 6.51
C ALA A 114 7.94 5.66 6.71
N VAL A 115 6.90 6.34 7.20
CA VAL A 115 6.97 7.78 7.50
C VAL A 115 7.97 8.04 8.62
N LYS A 116 8.01 7.25 9.70
CA LYS A 116 8.88 7.52 10.85
C LYS A 116 10.37 7.19 10.65
N ASP A 117 10.72 6.58 9.53
CA ASP A 117 12.08 6.13 9.24
C ASP A 117 12.86 7.25 8.54
N TRP A 118 13.30 8.24 9.33
CA TRP A 118 14.16 9.36 8.92
C TRP A 118 15.43 9.44 9.74
#